data_AF-G4RDV4-F1
#
_entry.id   AF-G4RDV4-F1
#
_cell.length_a   1.000
_cell.length_b   1.000
_cell.length_c   1.000
_cell.angle_alpha   90.00
_cell.angle_beta   90.00
_cell.angle_gamma   90.00
#
_symmetry.space_group_name_H-M   'P 1'
#
loop_
_entity.id
_entity.type
_entity.pdbx_description
1 polymer ?
#
loop_
_entity_poly.entity_id
_entity_poly.type
_entity_poly.pdbx_seq_one_letter_code
_entity_poly.pdbx_strand_id
1 'polypeptide(L)'
;MAIFSSTGASAPHKSLSVTFPSEGSPLVNGLVQHALISPSTQVQILSVVDATGSATLGDIVIELPDHPDPVGAVLLMVDAGILTAEVAGVIDAFTLVRRSGPRNPIDGEPHDDGPEASMSSVDISSSIGGEPGIEAVNMNPFSAAVFVGAGDQRRDFARLEAVRRPGIYVLMNDIWAYVGTGADVGARVANGRQPIVSVDTVVAIVDANCALTADDAKALERIMWSRLAGSGERRLINGVPDGYEIDPERYNILDAMVAQACLALRHRGILFTQGSMRSVLSGPRAEPQRMGSVRPFNAAPDGEVFEMNFGAGLVALAAKQADDLWVLLRGSDIRMVSAASASASVGYLRSAWLHSGLLTLAPDGKSYTVMRDLVFGSGSAAAQFCCGSKGRGLAGWQPIDPDGGYDPDTPVLIVS
;
A
#
# COMPACT_ATOMS: atom_id res chain seq x y z
N MET A 1 5.79 -40.92 -16.34
CA MET A 1 6.27 -40.00 -15.28
C MET A 1 7.60 -39.45 -15.73
N ALA A 2 7.65 -38.19 -16.16
CA ALA A 2 8.92 -37.51 -16.41
C ALA A 2 9.41 -36.97 -15.06
N ILE A 3 10.58 -37.40 -14.62
CA ILE A 3 11.26 -36.85 -13.45
C ILE A 3 11.84 -35.51 -13.92
N PHE A 4 11.15 -34.41 -13.62
CA PHE A 4 11.71 -33.08 -13.78
C PHE A 4 12.67 -32.87 -12.61
N SER A 5 13.94 -33.21 -12.82
CA SER A 5 15.03 -32.79 -11.93
C SER A 5 15.03 -31.27 -11.89
N SER A 6 14.99 -30.69 -10.67
CA SER A 6 15.23 -29.27 -10.45
C SER A 6 16.45 -28.86 -11.27
N THR A 7 16.24 -27.98 -12.25
CA THR A 7 17.37 -27.35 -12.93
C THR A 7 17.93 -26.39 -11.89
N GLY A 8 19.06 -26.76 -11.27
CA GLY A 8 19.86 -25.90 -10.40
C GLY A 8 20.37 -24.69 -11.18
N ALA A 9 19.44 -23.83 -11.59
CA ALA A 9 19.69 -22.51 -12.10
C ALA A 9 20.12 -21.70 -10.87
N SER A 10 21.40 -21.85 -10.54
CA SER A 10 22.08 -20.89 -9.67
C SER A 10 21.69 -19.52 -10.20
N ALA A 11 21.07 -18.69 -9.34
CA ALA A 11 20.68 -17.34 -9.68
C ALA A 11 21.92 -16.46 -9.45
N PRO A 12 22.94 -16.45 -10.32
CA PRO A 12 24.33 -16.20 -9.93
C PRO A 12 24.60 -14.73 -9.64
N HIS A 13 23.58 -13.88 -9.65
CA HIS A 13 23.68 -12.43 -9.63
C HIS A 13 22.57 -11.74 -8.83
N LYS A 14 21.77 -12.47 -8.03
CA LYS A 14 20.84 -11.79 -7.13
C LYS A 14 21.67 -11.20 -5.99
N SER A 15 21.90 -9.88 -6.03
CA SER A 15 22.53 -9.18 -4.93
C SER A 15 21.69 -9.39 -3.67
N LEU A 16 22.11 -10.33 -2.83
CA LEU A 16 21.53 -10.64 -1.51
C LEU A 16 21.57 -9.43 -0.54
N SER A 17 22.15 -8.31 -0.97
CA SER A 17 22.36 -7.10 -0.19
C SER A 17 21.33 -5.99 -0.49
N VAL A 18 20.07 -6.32 -0.76
CA VAL A 18 19.03 -5.31 -0.56
C VAL A 18 18.71 -5.34 0.93
N THR A 19 19.42 -4.53 1.70
CA THR A 19 18.97 -4.15 3.04
C THR A 19 17.65 -3.44 2.84
N PHE A 20 16.55 -4.18 2.93
CA PHE A 20 15.23 -3.58 2.81
C PHE A 20 15.10 -2.55 3.95
N PRO A 21 14.61 -1.34 3.67
CA PRO A 21 14.29 -0.42 4.75
C PRO A 21 13.28 -1.13 5.65
N SER A 22 13.68 -1.42 6.89
CA SER A 22 12.75 -1.85 7.93
C SER A 22 11.64 -0.82 7.95
N GLU A 23 10.41 -1.21 7.60
CA GLU A 23 9.26 -0.35 7.87
C GLU A 23 9.18 -0.23 9.38
N GLY A 24 9.68 0.89 9.92
CA GLY A 24 9.73 1.11 11.36
C GLY A 24 8.40 0.78 12.01
N SER A 25 8.46 0.01 13.10
CA SER A 25 7.27 -0.45 13.82
C SER A 25 6.40 0.76 14.22
N PRO A 26 5.09 0.78 13.90
CA PRO A 26 4.27 1.96 14.12
C PRO A 26 4.17 2.29 15.62
N LEU A 27 4.31 3.57 15.94
CA LEU A 27 4.04 4.10 17.28
C LEU A 27 2.53 4.27 17.44
N VAL A 28 1.93 3.53 18.38
CA VAL A 28 0.52 3.70 18.78
C VAL A 28 0.50 4.12 20.24
N ASN A 29 -0.04 5.30 20.53
CA ASN A 29 -0.07 5.90 21.87
C ASN A 29 1.32 6.01 22.53
N GLY A 30 2.35 6.31 21.72
CA GLY A 30 3.73 6.43 22.20
C GLY A 30 4.44 5.11 22.49
N LEU A 31 3.82 3.97 22.13
CA LEU A 31 4.41 2.64 22.27
C LEU A 31 4.68 2.01 20.90
N VAL A 32 5.83 1.37 20.77
CA VAL A 32 6.18 0.53 19.62
C VAL A 32 5.25 -0.68 19.62
N GLN A 33 4.49 -0.88 18.55
CA GLN A 33 3.67 -2.09 18.39
C GLN A 33 4.47 -3.15 17.66
N HIS A 34 5.13 -4.04 18.41
CA HIS A 34 5.90 -5.15 17.83
C HIS A 34 5.83 -6.42 18.70
N ALA A 35 5.83 -7.59 18.05
CA ALA A 35 5.66 -8.89 18.73
C ALA A 35 6.77 -9.20 19.73
N LEU A 36 7.98 -8.70 19.49
CA LEU A 36 9.13 -8.85 20.37
C LEU A 36 9.19 -7.80 21.49
N ILE A 37 8.23 -6.88 21.62
CA ILE A 37 8.33 -5.82 22.64
C ILE A 37 6.98 -5.50 23.28
N SER A 38 6.77 -6.03 24.48
CA SER A 38 5.57 -5.71 25.25
C SER A 38 5.62 -4.26 25.78
N PRO A 39 4.48 -3.63 26.10
CA PRO A 39 4.48 -2.33 26.77
C PRO A 39 5.31 -2.31 28.05
N SER A 40 5.26 -3.38 28.85
CA SER A 40 6.06 -3.50 30.08
C SER A 40 7.56 -3.53 29.79
N THR A 41 7.97 -4.24 28.74
CA THR A 41 9.37 -4.28 28.28
C THR A 41 9.84 -2.88 27.86
N GLN A 42 9.03 -2.12 27.11
CA GLN A 42 9.36 -0.75 26.70
C GLN A 42 9.56 0.17 27.90
N VAL A 43 8.65 0.11 28.87
CA VAL A 43 8.75 0.89 30.11
C VAL A 43 9.99 0.51 30.90
N GLN A 44 10.32 -0.77 30.96
CA GLN A 44 11.51 -1.25 31.67
C GLN A 44 12.80 -0.76 30.99
N ILE A 45 12.93 -0.90 29.68
CA ILE A 45 14.08 -0.37 28.91
C ILE A 45 14.22 1.14 29.14
N LEU A 46 13.12 1.90 29.01
CA LEU A 46 13.12 3.33 29.25
C LEU A 46 13.50 3.69 30.68
N SER A 47 13.07 2.91 31.67
CA SER A 47 13.41 3.17 33.08
C SER A 47 14.92 3.03 33.33
N VAL A 48 15.58 2.07 32.69
CA VAL A 48 17.04 1.88 32.80
C VAL A 48 17.77 3.07 32.17
N VAL A 49 17.34 3.51 30.99
CA VAL A 49 17.94 4.67 30.30
C VAL A 49 17.67 5.99 31.04
N ASP A 50 16.45 6.19 31.54
CA ASP A 50 16.04 7.42 32.24
C ASP A 50 16.73 7.56 33.61
N ALA A 51 17.04 6.44 34.29
CA ALA A 51 17.69 6.46 35.60
C ALA A 51 19.11 7.06 35.57
N THR A 52 19.82 6.89 34.46
CA THR A 52 21.22 7.34 34.29
C THR A 52 21.36 8.43 33.22
N GLY A 53 20.30 8.72 32.48
CA GLY A 53 20.31 9.56 31.27
C GLY A 53 20.86 8.84 30.02
N SER A 54 21.60 7.75 30.21
CA SER A 54 22.11 6.85 29.16
C SER A 54 22.53 5.52 29.77
N ALA A 55 22.22 4.40 29.12
CA ALA A 55 22.62 3.07 29.59
C ALA A 55 23.40 2.33 28.51
N THR A 56 24.29 1.41 28.88
CA THR A 56 24.88 0.52 27.88
C THR A 56 23.88 -0.55 27.49
N LEU A 57 24.01 -1.09 26.28
CA LEU A 57 23.18 -2.22 25.84
C LEU A 57 23.31 -3.41 26.81
N GLY A 58 24.50 -3.65 27.36
CA GLY A 58 24.73 -4.68 28.37
C GLY A 58 23.92 -4.47 29.65
N ASP A 59 23.84 -3.23 30.15
CA ASP A 59 23.04 -2.90 31.35
C ASP A 59 21.55 -3.17 31.11
N ILE A 60 21.04 -2.78 29.95
CA ILE A 60 19.63 -3.00 29.58
C ILE A 60 19.33 -4.50 29.47
N VAL A 61 20.25 -5.29 28.90
CA VAL A 61 20.10 -6.74 28.76
C VAL A 61 20.07 -7.43 30.13
N ILE A 62 20.91 -7.01 31.08
CA ILE A 62 20.92 -7.55 32.45
C ILE A 62 19.58 -7.34 33.16
N GLU A 63 18.94 -6.19 32.91
CA GLU A 63 17.64 -5.85 33.49
C GLU A 63 16.46 -6.58 32.82
N LEU A 64 16.69 -7.34 31.74
CA LEU A 64 15.68 -8.10 31.00
C LEU A 64 15.99 -9.61 30.97
N PRO A 65 16.16 -10.29 32.13
CA PRO A 65 16.65 -11.66 32.18
C PRO A 65 15.70 -12.69 31.54
N ASP A 66 14.40 -12.40 31.50
CA ASP A 66 13.37 -13.29 30.96
C ASP A 66 12.96 -12.93 29.51
N HIS A 67 13.59 -11.92 28.91
CA HIS A 67 13.24 -11.49 27.55
C HIS A 67 13.95 -12.38 26.51
N PRO A 68 13.24 -12.91 25.50
CA PRO A 68 13.83 -13.85 24.54
C PRO A 68 14.86 -13.20 23.60
N ASP A 69 14.74 -11.88 23.37
CA ASP A 69 15.68 -11.09 22.56
C ASP A 69 15.75 -9.63 23.03
N PRO A 70 16.47 -9.33 24.13
CA PRO A 70 16.52 -7.98 24.70
C PRO A 70 17.25 -6.99 23.78
N VAL A 71 18.21 -7.45 22.97
CA VAL A 71 18.92 -6.61 22.00
C VAL A 71 17.98 -6.18 20.88
N GLY A 72 17.23 -7.12 20.29
CA GLY A 72 16.25 -6.81 19.25
C GLY A 72 15.18 -5.82 19.72
N ALA A 73 14.73 -5.92 20.98
CA ALA A 73 13.80 -4.96 21.59
C ALA A 73 14.37 -3.53 21.61
N VAL A 74 15.64 -3.36 22.01
CA VAL A 74 16.30 -2.03 21.99
C VAL A 74 16.43 -1.50 20.58
N LEU A 75 16.84 -2.33 19.61
CA LEU A 75 16.98 -1.91 18.21
C LEU A 75 15.65 -1.48 17.59
N LEU A 76 14.54 -2.15 17.93
CA LEU A 76 13.20 -1.74 17.51
C LEU A 76 12.82 -0.37 18.07
N MET A 77 13.20 -0.06 19.31
CA MET A 77 12.97 1.27 19.90
C MET A 77 13.87 2.35 19.29
N VAL A 78 15.07 1.99 18.83
CA VAL A 78 15.95 2.88 18.06
C VAL A 78 15.36 3.16 16.68
N ASP A 79 14.91 2.12 15.98
CA ASP A 79 14.26 2.22 14.66
C ASP A 79 12.97 3.06 14.72
N ALA A 80 12.21 2.93 15.81
CA ALA A 80 11.03 3.74 16.09
C ALA A 80 11.35 5.20 16.50
N GLY A 81 12.63 5.56 16.66
CA GLY A 81 13.07 6.90 17.06
C GLY A 81 12.71 7.27 18.50
N ILE A 82 12.52 6.29 19.38
CA ILE A 82 12.36 6.48 20.83
C ILE A 82 13.72 6.55 21.51
N LEU A 83 14.66 5.73 21.03
CA LEU A 83 16.04 5.67 21.51
C LEU A 83 17.03 6.05 20.40
N THR A 84 18.22 6.46 20.79
CA THR A 84 19.39 6.59 19.92
C THR A 84 20.51 5.70 20.44
N ALA A 85 21.19 4.97 19.55
CA ALA A 85 22.36 4.16 19.89
C ALA A 85 23.63 4.79 19.30
N GLU A 86 24.67 4.97 20.11
CA GLU A 86 25.99 5.43 19.69
C GLU A 86 26.86 4.22 19.33
N VAL A 87 26.89 3.88 18.03
CA VAL A 87 27.59 2.69 17.53
C VAL A 87 29.01 3.04 17.09
N ALA A 88 30.02 2.59 17.82
CA ALA A 88 31.44 2.77 17.49
C ALA A 88 31.98 1.64 16.60
N GLY A 89 31.21 1.24 15.58
CA GLY A 89 31.54 0.14 14.66
C GLY A 89 30.48 -0.96 14.68
N VAL A 90 30.59 -1.89 15.63
CA VAL A 90 29.62 -2.97 15.84
C VAL A 90 28.74 -2.70 17.06
N ILE A 91 27.51 -3.20 17.03
CA ILE A 91 26.62 -3.18 18.20
C ILE A 91 27.11 -4.27 19.15
N ASP A 92 27.48 -3.88 20.36
CA ASP A 92 28.03 -4.73 21.41
C ASP A 92 27.49 -4.32 22.80
N ALA A 93 27.93 -5.01 23.85
CA ALA A 93 27.49 -4.73 25.21
C ALA A 93 27.82 -3.31 25.71
N PHE A 94 28.79 -2.62 25.07
CA PHE A 94 29.22 -1.28 25.44
C PHE A 94 28.56 -0.17 24.61
N THR A 95 27.72 -0.54 23.64
CA THR A 95 26.97 0.41 22.82
C THR A 95 26.07 1.26 23.71
N LEU A 96 26.27 2.58 23.66
CA LEU A 96 25.55 3.51 24.53
C LEU A 96 24.18 3.82 23.94
N VAL A 97 23.15 3.68 24.76
CA VAL A 97 21.75 3.89 24.40
C VAL A 97 21.21 5.07 25.19
N ARG A 98 20.57 6.02 24.50
CA ARG A 98 20.01 7.26 25.05
C ARG A 98 18.57 7.42 24.60
N ARG A 99 17.79 8.17 25.36
CA ARG A 99 16.47 8.62 24.91
C ARG A 99 16.64 9.59 23.75
N SER A 100 15.92 9.38 22.67
CA SER A 100 15.80 10.40 21.61
C SER A 100 15.19 11.63 22.25
N GLY A 101 15.90 12.77 22.19
CA GLY A 101 15.37 14.03 22.70
C GLY A 101 14.00 14.34 22.11
N PRO A 102 13.20 15.23 22.72
CA PRO A 102 12.00 15.74 22.08
C PRO A 102 12.41 16.17 20.68
N ARG A 103 11.85 15.51 19.67
CA ARG A 103 12.09 15.85 18.28
C ARG A 103 11.59 17.28 18.13
N ASN A 104 12.49 18.26 18.19
CA ASN A 104 12.13 19.66 18.10
C ASN A 104 11.31 19.79 16.81
N PRO A 105 9.99 19.98 16.91
CA PRO A 105 9.22 20.21 15.72
C PRO A 105 9.61 21.62 15.31
N ILE A 106 10.45 21.73 14.30
CA ILE A 106 10.63 22.95 13.51
C ILE A 106 11.50 24.01 14.24
N ASP A 107 12.81 24.05 13.91
CA ASP A 107 13.56 25.32 13.85
C ASP A 107 13.00 26.14 12.67
N GLY A 108 11.73 26.53 12.78
CA GLY A 108 11.06 27.43 11.86
C GLY A 108 11.10 28.81 12.48
N GLU A 109 11.64 29.73 11.70
CA GLU A 109 11.64 31.14 12.03
C GLU A 109 10.23 31.63 12.40
N PRO A 110 10.12 32.59 13.34
CA PRO A 110 8.84 33.12 13.77
C PRO A 110 8.13 33.79 12.58
N HIS A 111 6.99 33.23 12.19
CA HIS A 111 6.10 33.83 11.20
C HIS A 111 5.12 34.77 11.92
N ASP A 112 5.06 36.00 11.42
CA ASP A 112 4.28 37.13 11.91
C ASP A 112 2.80 36.93 11.54
N ASP A 113 1.93 36.79 12.54
CA ASP A 113 0.48 36.61 12.38
C ASP A 113 -0.21 37.93 11.98
N GLY A 114 -0.49 38.08 10.69
CA GLY A 114 -1.40 39.09 10.16
C GLY A 114 -2.87 38.63 10.13
N PRO A 115 -3.85 39.56 10.17
CA PRO A 115 -5.24 39.22 10.44
C PRO A 115 -5.97 38.58 9.24
N GLU A 116 -6.82 37.61 9.57
CA GLU A 116 -7.66 36.82 8.66
C GLU A 116 -8.57 37.68 7.76
N ALA A 117 -8.42 37.51 6.45
CA ALA A 117 -9.35 38.02 5.44
C ALA A 117 -10.15 36.89 4.79
N SER A 118 -11.47 37.08 4.80
CA SER A 118 -12.52 36.25 4.20
C SER A 118 -12.23 35.84 2.75
N MET A 119 -12.18 34.54 2.48
CA MET A 119 -11.97 33.99 1.14
C MET A 119 -13.28 33.91 0.36
N SER A 120 -13.46 34.84 -0.57
CA SER A 120 -14.36 34.67 -1.72
C SER A 120 -13.66 33.81 -2.76
N SER A 121 -14.32 32.75 -3.24
CA SER A 121 -13.84 31.88 -4.31
C SER A 121 -13.72 32.67 -5.62
N VAL A 122 -12.49 32.87 -6.09
CA VAL A 122 -12.18 33.48 -7.39
C VAL A 122 -11.88 32.38 -8.39
N ASP A 123 -12.56 32.41 -9.54
CA ASP A 123 -12.24 31.59 -10.71
C ASP A 123 -10.88 32.04 -11.28
N ILE A 124 -9.84 31.25 -11.04
CA ILE A 124 -8.49 31.47 -11.57
C ILE A 124 -8.32 30.62 -12.83
N SER A 125 -8.98 31.02 -13.91
CA SER A 125 -8.75 30.46 -15.25
C SER A 125 -8.39 31.57 -16.25
N SER A 126 -7.63 32.56 -15.80
CA SER A 126 -6.96 33.52 -16.66
C SER A 126 -5.47 33.22 -16.64
N SER A 127 -4.92 32.88 -17.80
CA SER A 127 -3.50 32.71 -18.09
C SER A 127 -2.64 33.77 -17.39
N ILE A 128 -2.06 33.40 -16.26
CA ILE A 128 -1.04 34.19 -15.56
C ILE A 128 0.16 34.17 -16.51
N GLY A 129 0.40 35.29 -17.20
CA GLY A 129 1.67 35.51 -17.89
C GLY A 129 2.77 35.46 -16.84
N GLY A 130 3.50 34.35 -16.79
CA GLY A 130 4.61 34.20 -15.85
C GLY A 130 5.66 35.29 -16.11
N GLU A 131 6.10 35.95 -15.05
CA GLU A 131 7.28 36.81 -15.15
C GLU A 131 8.47 35.99 -15.65
N PRO A 132 9.37 36.57 -16.46
CA PRO A 132 10.57 35.88 -16.93
C PRO A 132 11.40 35.39 -15.72
N GLY A 133 11.50 34.06 -15.58
CA GLY A 133 12.17 33.40 -14.45
C GLY A 133 11.23 32.70 -13.46
N ILE A 134 9.91 32.90 -13.56
CA ILE A 134 8.90 32.17 -12.78
C ILE A 134 8.15 31.21 -13.71
N GLU A 135 8.42 29.91 -13.58
CA GLU A 135 7.73 28.86 -14.32
C GLU A 135 6.47 28.42 -13.57
N ALA A 136 5.30 28.59 -14.20
CA ALA A 136 4.08 27.99 -13.72
C ALA A 136 4.11 26.48 -13.99
N VAL A 137 4.16 25.69 -12.93
CA VAL A 137 4.07 24.23 -13.05
C VAL A 137 2.60 23.84 -13.05
N ASN A 138 2.14 23.25 -14.16
CA ASN A 138 0.81 22.67 -14.22
C ASN A 138 0.71 21.54 -13.20
N MET A 139 -0.15 21.71 -12.20
CA MET A 139 -0.48 20.65 -11.24
C MET A 139 -1.42 19.60 -11.87
N ASN A 140 -1.75 18.56 -11.09
CA ASN A 140 -2.60 17.43 -11.48
C ASN A 140 -3.70 17.83 -12.50
N PRO A 141 -3.78 17.19 -13.68
CA PRO A 141 -4.77 17.53 -14.70
C PRO A 141 -6.22 17.29 -14.27
N PHE A 142 -6.44 16.53 -13.20
CA PHE A 142 -7.77 16.24 -12.67
C PHE A 142 -8.10 17.06 -11.44
N SER A 143 -9.36 17.43 -11.33
CA SER A 143 -9.94 18.09 -10.17
C SER A 143 -11.25 17.41 -9.79
N ALA A 144 -11.31 16.84 -8.59
CA ALA A 144 -12.48 16.10 -8.15
C ALA A 144 -13.71 17.00 -7.95
N ALA A 145 -14.77 16.77 -8.72
CA ALA A 145 -16.09 17.34 -8.49
C ALA A 145 -17.00 16.28 -7.86
N VAL A 146 -17.45 16.55 -6.62
CA VAL A 146 -18.27 15.63 -5.82
C VAL A 146 -19.71 16.13 -5.72
N PHE A 147 -20.66 15.33 -6.16
CA PHE A 147 -22.08 15.60 -6.09
C PHE A 147 -22.74 14.61 -5.13
N VAL A 148 -23.50 15.11 -4.17
CA VAL A 148 -24.18 14.30 -3.15
C VAL A 148 -25.67 14.58 -3.24
N GLY A 149 -26.48 13.52 -3.22
CA GLY A 149 -27.93 13.62 -3.19
C GLY A 149 -28.57 12.49 -2.40
N ALA A 150 -29.81 12.68 -1.99
CA ALA A 150 -30.60 11.64 -1.35
C ALA A 150 -30.97 10.53 -2.37
N GLY A 151 -31.18 9.31 -1.89
CA GLY A 151 -31.48 8.17 -2.75
C GLY A 151 -32.84 8.24 -3.46
N ASP A 152 -33.81 8.97 -2.90
CA ASP A 152 -35.09 9.27 -3.54
C ASP A 152 -34.96 10.31 -4.67
N GLN A 153 -33.93 11.16 -4.62
CA GLN A 153 -33.56 12.14 -5.65
C GLN A 153 -32.63 11.57 -6.73
N ARG A 154 -32.35 10.26 -6.72
CA ARG A 154 -31.41 9.63 -7.66
C ARG A 154 -31.71 9.92 -9.13
N ARG A 155 -32.99 10.06 -9.50
CA ARG A 155 -33.40 10.38 -10.89
C ARG A 155 -32.96 11.76 -11.34
N ASP A 156 -32.75 12.70 -10.42
CA ASP A 156 -32.32 14.06 -10.75
C ASP A 156 -30.85 14.12 -11.20
N PHE A 157 -30.02 13.12 -10.86
CA PHE A 157 -28.65 13.02 -11.37
C PHE A 157 -28.59 12.94 -12.91
N ALA A 158 -29.62 12.40 -13.59
CA ALA A 158 -29.67 12.39 -15.05
C ALA A 158 -29.88 13.79 -15.66
N ARG A 159 -30.35 14.76 -14.87
CA ARG A 159 -30.57 16.15 -15.30
C ARG A 159 -29.34 17.04 -15.07
N LEU A 160 -28.41 16.60 -14.23
CA LEU A 160 -27.19 17.33 -13.91
C LEU A 160 -26.15 17.12 -15.01
N GLU A 161 -26.00 18.10 -15.90
CA GLU A 161 -25.02 18.05 -17.01
C GLU A 161 -23.58 17.79 -16.52
N ALA A 162 -23.24 18.32 -15.34
CA ALA A 162 -21.91 18.18 -14.76
C ALA A 162 -21.50 16.71 -14.49
N VAL A 163 -22.46 15.79 -14.28
CA VAL A 163 -22.16 14.36 -14.03
C VAL A 163 -22.43 13.46 -15.23
N ARG A 164 -22.84 14.02 -16.38
CA ARG A 164 -23.08 13.26 -17.61
C ARG A 164 -21.79 13.02 -18.41
N ARG A 165 -20.82 12.41 -17.73
CA ARG A 165 -19.46 12.19 -18.22
C ARG A 165 -18.82 10.98 -17.51
N PRO A 166 -17.63 10.53 -17.93
CA PRO A 166 -16.90 9.47 -17.24
C PRO A 166 -16.63 9.81 -15.78
N GLY A 167 -16.80 8.83 -14.91
CA GLY A 167 -16.51 8.93 -13.48
C GLY A 167 -17.03 7.75 -12.70
N ILE A 168 -17.10 7.92 -11.38
CA ILE A 168 -17.56 6.89 -10.45
C ILE A 168 -18.73 7.38 -9.62
N TYR A 169 -19.46 6.45 -9.03
CA TYR A 169 -20.53 6.74 -8.09
C TYR A 169 -20.52 5.75 -6.93
N VAL A 170 -21.02 6.20 -5.79
CA VAL A 170 -21.26 5.39 -4.59
C VAL A 170 -22.74 5.44 -4.27
N LEU A 171 -23.37 4.27 -4.19
CA LEU A 171 -24.71 4.10 -3.64
C LEU A 171 -24.57 3.52 -2.24
N MET A 172 -25.24 4.08 -1.24
CA MET A 172 -25.11 3.57 0.12
C MET A 172 -26.34 3.82 1.00
N ASN A 173 -26.43 3.01 2.04
CA ASN A 173 -27.29 3.21 3.21
C ASN A 173 -26.43 3.07 4.47
N ASP A 174 -27.06 2.88 5.63
CA ASP A 174 -26.35 2.77 6.91
C ASP A 174 -25.39 1.57 7.01
N ILE A 175 -25.62 0.51 6.23
CA ILE A 175 -24.89 -0.75 6.34
C ILE A 175 -24.02 -1.01 5.11
N TRP A 176 -24.58 -0.78 3.93
CA TRP A 176 -24.02 -1.22 2.65
C TRP A 176 -23.58 -0.04 1.79
N ALA A 177 -22.50 -0.28 1.04
CA ALA A 177 -22.03 0.61 -0.02
C ALA A 177 -21.77 -0.19 -1.31
N TYR A 178 -21.98 0.46 -2.44
CA TYR A 178 -21.69 -0.06 -3.77
C TYR A 178 -20.92 1.01 -4.53
N VAL A 179 -19.75 0.66 -5.05
CA VAL A 179 -18.95 1.53 -5.92
C VAL A 179 -19.13 1.07 -7.35
N GLY A 180 -19.55 2.00 -8.21
CA GLY A 180 -19.77 1.74 -9.63
C GLY A 180 -19.07 2.78 -10.51
N THR A 181 -18.87 2.43 -11.78
CA THR A 181 -18.38 3.33 -12.81
C THR A 181 -19.38 3.54 -13.96
N GLY A 182 -19.22 4.62 -14.72
CA GLY A 182 -20.01 4.89 -15.92
C GLY A 182 -19.37 5.91 -16.83
N ALA A 183 -19.51 5.73 -18.15
CA ALA A 183 -19.17 6.75 -19.16
C ALA A 183 -20.14 7.96 -19.13
N ASP A 184 -21.36 7.75 -18.60
CA ASP A 184 -22.31 8.79 -18.20
C ASP A 184 -22.79 8.41 -16.79
N VAL A 185 -22.14 8.98 -15.77
CA VAL A 185 -22.46 8.69 -14.36
C VAL A 185 -23.88 9.09 -14.02
N GLY A 186 -24.35 10.26 -14.47
CA GLY A 186 -25.71 10.73 -14.23
C GLY A 186 -26.78 9.75 -14.73
N ALA A 187 -26.64 9.27 -15.96
CA ALA A 187 -27.54 8.27 -16.52
C ALA A 187 -27.45 6.91 -15.81
N ARG A 188 -26.23 6.47 -15.44
CA ARG A 188 -26.02 5.20 -14.72
C ARG A 188 -26.63 5.22 -13.33
N VAL A 189 -26.45 6.31 -12.59
CA VAL A 189 -27.05 6.52 -11.27
C VAL A 189 -28.57 6.52 -11.37
N ALA A 190 -29.15 7.32 -12.27
CA ALA A 190 -30.60 7.45 -12.39
C ALA A 190 -31.29 6.12 -12.79
N ASN A 191 -30.77 5.47 -13.83
CA ASN A 191 -31.46 4.37 -14.51
C ASN A 191 -30.86 2.97 -14.25
N GLY A 192 -29.70 2.90 -13.59
CA GLY A 192 -29.02 1.64 -13.30
C GLY A 192 -29.81 0.75 -12.33
N ARG A 193 -29.67 -0.57 -12.52
CA ARG A 193 -30.16 -1.56 -11.55
C ARG A 193 -29.41 -1.35 -10.23
N GLN A 194 -30.16 -1.22 -9.15
CA GLN A 194 -29.60 -1.01 -7.82
C GLN A 194 -29.29 -2.36 -7.18
N PRO A 195 -28.05 -2.60 -6.75
CA PRO A 195 -27.71 -3.80 -5.98
C PRO A 195 -28.12 -3.66 -4.51
N ILE A 196 -28.28 -2.43 -4.01
CA ILE A 196 -28.63 -2.13 -2.62
C ILE A 196 -30.13 -1.83 -2.51
N VAL A 197 -30.76 -2.40 -1.48
CA VAL A 197 -32.14 -2.07 -1.08
C VAL A 197 -32.11 -0.80 -0.22
N SER A 198 -33.05 0.11 -0.48
CA SER A 198 -33.17 1.39 0.25
C SER A 198 -31.87 2.19 0.24
N VAL A 199 -31.49 2.70 -0.93
CA VAL A 199 -30.38 3.64 -1.03
C VAL A 199 -30.81 4.95 -0.37
N ASP A 200 -30.02 5.44 0.59
CA ASP A 200 -30.31 6.67 1.32
C ASP A 200 -29.45 7.82 0.80
N THR A 201 -28.19 7.53 0.45
CA THR A 201 -27.24 8.52 -0.09
C THR A 201 -26.65 8.05 -1.40
N VAL A 202 -26.55 8.99 -2.34
CA VAL A 202 -25.88 8.83 -3.63
C VAL A 202 -24.75 9.84 -3.71
N VAL A 203 -23.57 9.38 -4.08
CA VAL A 203 -22.40 10.22 -4.37
C VAL A 203 -21.98 9.97 -5.81
N ALA A 204 -21.78 11.03 -6.60
CA ALA A 204 -21.14 10.97 -7.90
C ALA A 204 -19.82 11.76 -7.85
N ILE A 205 -18.75 11.17 -8.38
CA ILE A 205 -17.42 11.77 -8.44
C ILE A 205 -16.98 11.76 -9.90
N VAL A 206 -16.75 12.96 -10.44
CA VAL A 206 -16.31 13.18 -11.82
C VAL A 206 -15.15 14.17 -11.81
N ASP A 207 -14.47 14.31 -12.95
CA ASP A 207 -13.47 15.35 -13.13
C ASP A 207 -14.12 16.65 -13.60
N ALA A 208 -13.83 17.73 -12.87
CA ALA A 208 -14.29 19.08 -13.18
C ALA A 208 -13.75 19.54 -14.55
N ASN A 209 -12.55 19.07 -14.94
CA ASN A 209 -11.87 19.46 -16.16
C ASN A 209 -12.27 18.62 -17.39
N CYS A 210 -13.18 17.65 -17.24
CA CYS A 210 -13.65 16.77 -18.32
C CYS A 210 -12.54 15.95 -19.01
N ALA A 211 -11.42 15.68 -18.34
CA ALA A 211 -10.28 14.97 -18.91
C ALA A 211 -10.31 13.46 -18.66
N LEU A 212 -11.20 12.96 -17.78
CA LEU A 212 -11.32 11.52 -17.49
C LEU A 212 -11.82 10.72 -18.68
N THR A 213 -11.13 9.63 -18.98
CA THR A 213 -11.60 8.61 -19.91
C THR A 213 -12.47 7.56 -19.22
N ALA A 214 -13.16 6.72 -19.99
CA ALA A 214 -13.91 5.59 -19.44
C ALA A 214 -13.01 4.54 -18.77
N ASP A 215 -11.75 4.45 -19.19
CA ASP A 215 -10.77 3.53 -18.62
C ASP A 215 -10.20 4.08 -17.30
N ASP A 216 -9.92 5.38 -17.23
CA ASP A 216 -9.61 6.06 -15.96
C ASP A 216 -10.74 5.84 -14.94
N ALA A 217 -11.99 5.93 -15.37
CA ALA A 217 -13.16 5.73 -14.50
C ALA A 217 -13.26 4.31 -13.92
N LYS A 218 -12.76 3.28 -14.61
CA LYS A 218 -12.67 1.91 -14.06
C LYS A 218 -11.54 1.81 -13.03
N ALA A 219 -10.40 2.45 -13.27
CA ALA A 219 -9.33 2.49 -12.28
C ALA A 219 -9.76 3.25 -11.02
N LEU A 220 -10.43 4.40 -11.17
CA LEU A 220 -11.02 5.15 -10.04
C LEU A 220 -12.01 4.31 -9.23
N GLU A 221 -12.82 3.47 -9.88
CA GLU A 221 -13.77 2.59 -9.21
C GLU A 221 -13.04 1.65 -8.26
N ARG A 222 -11.94 1.05 -8.72
CA ARG A 222 -11.13 0.14 -7.91
C ARG A 222 -10.37 0.85 -6.79
N ILE A 223 -9.85 2.06 -7.03
CA ILE A 223 -9.19 2.89 -6.00
C ILE A 223 -10.20 3.26 -4.90
N MET A 224 -11.37 3.77 -5.28
CA MET A 224 -12.42 4.15 -4.34
C MET A 224 -12.98 2.95 -3.58
N TRP A 225 -13.20 1.83 -4.27
CA TRP A 225 -13.60 0.56 -3.64
C TRP A 225 -12.58 0.15 -2.56
N SER A 226 -11.28 0.21 -2.88
CA SER A 226 -10.21 -0.16 -1.93
C SER A 226 -10.22 0.74 -0.69
N ARG A 227 -10.36 2.05 -0.89
CA ARG A 227 -10.44 3.03 0.21
C ARG A 227 -11.65 2.78 1.11
N LEU A 228 -12.82 2.53 0.53
CA LEU A 228 -14.03 2.18 1.31
C LEU A 228 -13.89 0.84 2.04
N ALA A 229 -13.28 -0.15 1.39
CA ALA A 229 -13.07 -1.45 2.01
C ALA A 229 -12.11 -1.35 3.21
N GLY A 230 -11.06 -0.54 3.07
CA GLY A 230 -10.08 -0.29 4.12
C GLY A 230 -10.58 0.60 5.26
N SER A 231 -11.57 1.46 5.03
CA SER A 231 -12.13 2.31 6.09
C SER A 231 -13.03 1.53 7.06
N GLY A 232 -13.67 0.46 6.58
CA GLY A 232 -14.60 -0.36 7.37
C GLY A 232 -15.90 0.35 7.77
N GLU A 233 -16.16 1.56 7.30
CA GLU A 233 -17.37 2.33 7.67
C GLU A 233 -18.66 1.74 7.10
N ARG A 234 -18.56 1.03 5.97
CA ARG A 234 -19.68 0.36 5.30
C ARG A 234 -19.20 -0.97 4.73
N ARG A 235 -20.13 -1.93 4.61
CA ARG A 235 -19.88 -3.21 3.94
C ARG A 235 -20.07 -3.06 2.44
N LEU A 236 -19.10 -3.48 1.65
CA LEU A 236 -19.20 -3.44 0.19
C LEU A 236 -20.02 -4.62 -0.32
N ILE A 237 -21.02 -4.33 -1.16
CA ILE A 237 -21.90 -5.36 -1.75
C ILE A 237 -21.34 -5.94 -3.05
N ASN A 238 -20.52 -5.18 -3.77
CA ASN A 238 -19.82 -5.68 -4.94
C ASN A 238 -18.49 -6.35 -4.55
N GLY A 239 -18.14 -7.41 -5.28
CA GLY A 239 -16.78 -7.94 -5.25
C GLY A 239 -15.75 -6.91 -5.74
N VAL A 240 -14.47 -7.22 -5.54
CA VAL A 240 -13.36 -6.36 -5.98
C VAL A 240 -13.50 -6.05 -7.47
N PRO A 241 -13.63 -4.78 -7.89
CA PRO A 241 -13.65 -4.42 -9.30
C PRO A 241 -12.33 -4.82 -9.98
N ASP A 242 -12.36 -5.19 -11.25
CA ASP A 242 -11.13 -5.51 -12.00
C ASP A 242 -10.23 -4.27 -12.16
N GLY A 243 -10.83 -3.09 -12.22
CA GLY A 243 -10.14 -1.84 -12.55
C GLY A 243 -9.77 -1.77 -14.04
N TYR A 244 -8.72 -1.01 -14.35
CA TYR A 244 -8.13 -0.94 -15.68
C TYR A 244 -6.60 -0.89 -15.58
N GLU A 245 -5.92 -1.41 -16.61
CA GLU A 245 -4.46 -1.33 -16.69
C GLU A 245 -4.05 0.12 -16.99
N ILE A 246 -3.36 0.72 -16.04
CA ILE A 246 -2.84 2.09 -16.13
C ILE A 246 -1.38 2.07 -15.70
N ASP A 247 -0.57 2.98 -16.24
CA ASP A 247 0.80 3.12 -15.80
C ASP A 247 0.89 3.74 -14.38
N PRO A 248 2.04 3.61 -13.69
CA PRO A 248 2.19 4.09 -12.32
C PRO A 248 2.01 5.61 -12.16
N GLU A 249 2.43 6.41 -13.14
CA GLU A 249 2.29 7.87 -13.07
C GLU A 249 0.81 8.26 -13.16
N ARG A 250 0.08 7.68 -14.11
CA ARG A 250 -1.37 7.87 -14.23
C ARG A 250 -2.11 7.40 -12.98
N TYR A 251 -1.69 6.28 -12.37
CA TYR A 251 -2.25 5.81 -11.10
C TYR A 251 -2.10 6.86 -9.99
N ASN A 252 -0.92 7.47 -9.82
CA ASN A 252 -0.68 8.49 -8.79
C ASN A 252 -1.64 9.68 -8.94
N ILE A 253 -1.86 10.11 -10.18
CA ILE A 253 -2.74 11.25 -10.51
C ILE A 253 -4.20 10.91 -10.18
N LEU A 254 -4.66 9.71 -10.54
CA LEU A 254 -6.02 9.24 -10.24
C LEU A 254 -6.23 9.00 -8.74
N ASP A 255 -5.24 8.46 -8.04
CA ASP A 255 -5.32 8.25 -6.60
C ASP A 255 -5.42 9.58 -5.84
N ALA A 256 -4.65 10.59 -6.25
CA ALA A 256 -4.76 11.94 -5.70
C ALA A 256 -6.15 12.55 -5.92
N MET A 257 -6.76 12.34 -7.09
CA MET A 257 -8.14 12.77 -7.36
C MET A 257 -9.13 12.08 -6.41
N VAL A 258 -9.02 10.77 -6.19
CA VAL A 258 -9.90 10.06 -5.23
C VAL A 258 -9.65 10.54 -3.81
N ALA A 259 -8.40 10.81 -3.42
CA ALA A 259 -8.06 11.35 -2.10
C ALA A 259 -8.74 12.71 -1.85
N GLN A 260 -8.73 13.61 -2.83
CA GLN A 260 -9.47 14.89 -2.77
C GLN A 260 -10.97 14.66 -2.55
N ALA A 261 -11.58 13.74 -3.31
CA ALA A 261 -12.99 13.41 -3.15
C ALA A 261 -13.29 12.81 -1.76
N CYS A 262 -12.43 11.94 -1.25
CA CYS A 262 -12.56 11.34 0.07
C CYS A 262 -12.48 12.39 1.19
N LEU A 263 -11.59 13.39 1.07
CA LEU A 263 -11.53 14.51 2.00
C LEU A 263 -12.82 15.34 1.97
N ALA A 264 -13.35 15.66 0.78
CA ALA A 264 -14.61 16.40 0.66
C ALA A 264 -15.77 15.65 1.34
N LEU A 265 -15.85 14.33 1.16
CA LEU A 265 -16.85 13.48 1.82
C LEU A 265 -16.68 13.44 3.34
N ARG A 266 -15.43 13.39 3.83
CA ARG A 266 -15.12 13.44 5.26
C ARG A 266 -15.52 14.76 5.89
N HIS A 267 -15.18 15.88 5.26
CA HIS A 267 -15.55 17.22 5.76
C HIS A 267 -17.06 17.41 5.84
N ARG A 268 -17.82 16.73 4.99
CA ARG A 268 -19.29 16.72 5.01
C ARG A 268 -19.89 15.69 5.97
N GLY A 269 -19.08 14.87 6.64
CA GLY A 269 -19.54 13.83 7.57
C GLY A 269 -20.23 12.65 6.89
N ILE A 270 -19.98 12.42 5.60
CA ILE A 270 -20.68 11.40 4.80
C ILE A 270 -19.96 10.05 4.84
N LEU A 271 -18.65 10.06 4.55
CA LEU A 271 -17.79 8.88 4.50
C LEU A 271 -16.38 9.26 4.98
N PHE A 272 -15.61 8.27 5.42
CA PHE A 272 -14.23 8.45 5.92
C PHE A 272 -14.17 9.35 7.17
N THR A 273 -15.24 9.32 7.97
CA THR A 273 -15.38 10.01 9.24
C THR A 273 -14.51 9.40 10.34
N GLN A 274 -14.12 8.13 10.20
CA GLN A 274 -13.27 7.41 11.12
C GLN A 274 -11.79 7.44 10.69
N GLY A 275 -10.88 7.19 11.64
CA GLY A 275 -9.44 7.14 11.40
C GLY A 275 -8.80 8.51 11.15
N SER A 276 -7.53 8.52 10.75
CA SER A 276 -6.74 9.74 10.56
C SER A 276 -6.97 10.40 9.19
N MET A 277 -6.78 11.71 9.10
CA MET A 277 -6.79 12.41 7.79
C MET A 277 -5.70 11.87 6.86
N ARG A 278 -4.54 11.51 7.43
CA ARG A 278 -3.43 10.89 6.70
C ARG A 278 -3.87 9.60 6.01
N SER A 279 -4.58 8.70 6.70
CA SER A 279 -5.09 7.46 6.11
C SER A 279 -6.14 7.70 5.03
N VAL A 280 -6.95 8.76 5.15
CA VAL A 280 -7.90 9.15 4.11
C VAL A 280 -7.19 9.69 2.87
N LEU A 281 -6.07 10.36 3.04
CA LEU A 281 -5.26 10.85 1.92
C LEU A 281 -4.48 9.73 1.25
N SER A 282 -3.71 8.95 2.01
CA SER A 282 -2.84 7.90 1.47
C SER A 282 -3.59 6.69 0.93
N GLY A 283 -4.83 6.48 1.36
CA GLY A 283 -5.56 5.25 1.10
C GLY A 283 -4.90 4.02 1.78
N PRO A 284 -5.45 2.82 1.53
CA PRO A 284 -4.86 1.58 2.03
C PRO A 284 -3.63 1.20 1.20
N ARG A 285 -2.59 0.67 1.85
CA ARG A 285 -1.38 0.19 1.15
C ARG A 285 -1.66 -1.00 0.23
N ALA A 286 -2.68 -1.80 0.54
CA ALA A 286 -3.12 -2.91 -0.28
C ALA A 286 -4.62 -3.10 -0.12
N GLU A 287 -5.22 -3.80 -1.09
CA GLU A 287 -6.60 -4.26 -0.95
C GLU A 287 -6.72 -5.21 0.25
N PRO A 288 -7.89 -5.27 0.91
CA PRO A 288 -8.12 -6.21 2.00
C PRO A 288 -7.74 -7.63 1.59
N GLN A 289 -7.13 -8.38 2.52
CA GLN A 289 -6.71 -9.78 2.32
C GLN A 289 -5.62 -10.00 1.27
N ARG A 290 -5.00 -8.94 0.71
CA ARG A 290 -3.86 -9.06 -0.22
C ARG A 290 -2.49 -9.02 0.47
N MET A 291 -2.44 -8.61 1.73
CA MET A 291 -1.21 -8.60 2.51
C MET A 291 -1.06 -9.90 3.27
N GLY A 292 0.11 -10.52 3.16
CA GLY A 292 0.51 -11.59 4.06
C GLY A 292 0.64 -11.10 5.50
N SER A 293 0.55 -12.05 6.44
CA SER A 293 0.96 -11.82 7.82
C SER A 293 2.38 -11.26 7.87
N VAL A 294 2.67 -10.43 8.86
CA VAL A 294 4.05 -9.97 9.08
C VAL A 294 4.87 -11.19 9.47
N ARG A 295 5.81 -11.58 8.61
CA ARG A 295 6.77 -12.64 8.85
C ARG A 295 8.02 -12.02 9.48
N PRO A 296 8.52 -12.55 10.62
CA PRO A 296 9.80 -12.11 11.17
C PRO A 296 10.93 -12.26 10.15
N PHE A 297 11.94 -11.39 10.25
CA PHE A 297 13.16 -11.53 9.47
C PHE A 297 13.77 -12.92 9.75
N ASN A 298 14.06 -13.67 8.69
CA ASN A 298 14.56 -15.03 8.72
C ASN A 298 13.59 -16.16 9.12
N ALA A 299 12.30 -15.89 9.34
CA ALA A 299 11.33 -16.97 9.58
C ALA A 299 10.96 -17.67 8.26
N ALA A 300 10.88 -19.00 8.26
CA ALA A 300 10.34 -19.73 7.12
C ALA A 300 8.85 -19.37 6.91
N PRO A 301 8.37 -19.28 5.66
CA PRO A 301 6.95 -19.09 5.39
C PRO A 301 6.16 -20.36 5.74
N ASP A 302 4.90 -20.18 6.10
CA ASP A 302 3.99 -21.30 6.30
C ASP A 302 3.63 -21.95 4.95
N GLY A 303 3.73 -23.29 4.88
CA GLY A 303 3.30 -24.08 3.73
C GLY A 303 4.43 -24.62 2.86
N GLU A 304 4.06 -25.21 1.73
CA GLU A 304 5.02 -25.78 0.76
C GLU A 304 5.54 -24.65 -0.14
N VAL A 305 6.86 -24.50 -0.24
CA VAL A 305 7.49 -23.42 -1.02
C VAL A 305 7.73 -23.88 -2.44
N PHE A 306 7.37 -23.01 -3.38
CA PHE A 306 7.54 -23.19 -4.81
C PHE A 306 8.41 -22.08 -5.39
N GLU A 307 9.18 -22.43 -6.40
CA GLU A 307 9.94 -21.51 -7.22
C GLU A 307 9.32 -21.43 -8.62
N MET A 308 9.37 -20.25 -9.23
CA MET A 308 9.08 -20.07 -10.65
C MET A 308 10.17 -19.24 -11.33
N ASN A 309 10.82 -19.85 -12.32
CA ASN A 309 11.78 -19.22 -13.21
C ASN A 309 11.09 -18.74 -14.50
N PHE A 310 11.10 -17.44 -14.79
CA PHE A 310 10.37 -16.88 -15.94
C PHE A 310 11.22 -16.09 -16.95
N GLY A 311 12.47 -16.51 -17.10
CA GLY A 311 13.40 -16.02 -18.13
C GLY A 311 14.18 -14.78 -17.69
N ALA A 312 15.27 -14.47 -18.40
CA ALA A 312 16.18 -13.36 -18.08
C ALA A 312 16.76 -13.39 -16.65
N GLY A 313 16.84 -14.58 -16.04
CA GLY A 313 17.30 -14.76 -14.67
C GLY A 313 16.29 -14.32 -13.59
N LEU A 314 15.04 -14.05 -13.95
CA LEU A 314 14.01 -13.64 -13.00
C LEU A 314 13.40 -14.84 -12.28
N VAL A 315 13.30 -14.72 -10.95
CA VAL A 315 12.83 -15.77 -10.05
C VAL A 315 11.77 -15.23 -9.09
N ALA A 316 10.65 -15.95 -8.98
CA ALA A 316 9.64 -15.69 -7.95
C ALA A 316 9.53 -16.88 -7.02
N LEU A 317 9.32 -16.62 -5.74
CA LEU A 317 9.09 -17.62 -4.71
C LEU A 317 7.67 -17.46 -4.15
N ALA A 318 6.96 -18.56 -3.95
CA ALA A 318 5.65 -18.52 -3.33
C ALA A 318 5.44 -19.70 -2.39
N ALA A 319 4.77 -19.48 -1.27
CA ALA A 319 4.33 -20.55 -0.38
C ALA A 319 2.87 -20.89 -0.63
N LYS A 320 2.56 -22.17 -0.81
CA LYS A 320 1.21 -22.69 -0.89
C LYS A 320 0.72 -23.05 0.52
N GLN A 321 -0.31 -22.32 0.97
CA GLN A 321 -0.93 -22.53 2.28
C GLN A 321 -1.98 -23.65 2.25
N ALA A 322 -2.42 -24.10 3.43
CA ALA A 322 -3.32 -25.24 3.60
C ALA A 322 -4.74 -25.01 3.03
N ASP A 323 -5.15 -23.76 2.84
CA ASP A 323 -6.43 -23.33 2.29
C ASP A 323 -6.37 -23.03 0.78
N ASP A 324 -5.35 -23.55 0.10
CA ASP A 324 -5.04 -23.29 -1.32
C ASP A 324 -4.75 -21.80 -1.64
N LEU A 325 -4.53 -20.95 -0.63
CA LEU A 325 -3.96 -19.62 -0.84
C LEU A 325 -2.49 -19.71 -1.21
N TRP A 326 -2.05 -18.74 -2.00
CA TRP A 326 -0.67 -18.60 -2.45
C TRP A 326 -0.11 -17.30 -1.92
N VAL A 327 0.96 -17.40 -1.14
CA VAL A 327 1.68 -16.25 -0.61
C VAL A 327 2.92 -16.05 -1.46
N LEU A 328 2.90 -15.03 -2.33
CA LEU A 328 4.07 -14.59 -3.06
C LEU A 328 5.04 -13.94 -2.07
N LEU A 329 6.23 -14.51 -1.93
CA LEU A 329 7.17 -14.11 -0.90
C LEU A 329 7.88 -12.81 -1.27
N ARG A 330 8.22 -12.03 -0.24
CA ARG A 330 9.18 -10.93 -0.30
C ARG A 330 10.46 -11.35 -1.05
N GLY A 331 11.04 -10.42 -1.79
CA GLY A 331 12.21 -10.67 -2.63
C GLY A 331 11.89 -11.28 -4.00
N SER A 332 10.65 -11.73 -4.25
CA SER A 332 10.25 -12.26 -5.56
C SER A 332 10.34 -11.20 -6.65
N ASP A 333 10.79 -11.62 -7.84
CA ASP A 333 10.85 -10.77 -9.02
C ASP A 333 9.49 -10.70 -9.73
N ILE A 334 9.19 -9.53 -10.28
CA ILE A 334 8.04 -9.23 -11.13
C ILE A 334 8.56 -8.62 -12.43
N ARG A 335 8.12 -9.16 -13.57
CA ARG A 335 8.46 -8.58 -14.87
C ARG A 335 7.88 -7.18 -15.01
N MET A 336 8.69 -6.19 -15.39
CA MET A 336 8.22 -4.80 -15.54
C MET A 336 7.08 -4.66 -16.57
N VAL A 337 7.29 -5.21 -17.77
CA VAL A 337 6.33 -5.08 -18.88
C VAL A 337 5.35 -6.26 -18.87
N SER A 338 4.06 -5.94 -18.76
CA SER A 338 2.97 -6.90 -18.98
C SER A 338 2.80 -7.18 -20.48
N ALA A 339 2.54 -8.43 -20.84
CA ALA A 339 2.09 -8.78 -22.17
C ALA A 339 0.61 -8.41 -22.33
N ALA A 340 0.17 -8.14 -23.57
CA ALA A 340 -1.24 -7.84 -23.88
C ALA A 340 -2.25 -8.92 -23.47
N SER A 341 -1.77 -10.14 -23.18
CA SER A 341 -2.61 -11.23 -22.67
C SER A 341 -2.88 -11.13 -21.16
N ALA A 342 -2.19 -10.26 -20.43
CA ALA A 342 -2.44 -10.01 -19.01
C ALA A 342 -3.90 -9.56 -18.80
N SER A 343 -4.45 -9.87 -17.64
CA SER A 343 -5.73 -9.29 -17.22
C SER A 343 -5.50 -7.84 -16.79
N ALA A 344 -6.48 -6.98 -17.04
CA ALA A 344 -6.47 -5.60 -16.58
C ALA A 344 -6.19 -5.49 -15.07
N SER A 345 -6.66 -6.47 -14.30
CA SER A 345 -6.43 -6.56 -12.86
C SER A 345 -4.96 -6.69 -12.46
N VAL A 346 -4.12 -7.35 -13.27
CA VAL A 346 -2.67 -7.49 -13.02
C VAL A 346 -1.96 -6.17 -13.29
N GLY A 347 -2.27 -5.52 -14.41
CA GLY A 347 -1.72 -4.20 -14.76
C GLY A 347 -2.05 -3.17 -13.68
N TYR A 348 -3.31 -3.11 -13.25
CA TYR A 348 -3.73 -2.27 -12.13
C TYR A 348 -2.95 -2.55 -10.84
N LEU A 349 -2.88 -3.83 -10.41
CA LEU A 349 -2.25 -4.18 -9.13
C LEU A 349 -0.78 -3.80 -9.10
N ARG A 350 -0.07 -3.94 -10.22
CA ARG A 350 1.34 -3.54 -10.32
C ARG A 350 1.50 -2.04 -10.07
N SER A 351 0.69 -1.21 -10.72
CA SER A 351 0.74 0.24 -10.53
C SER A 351 0.32 0.65 -9.11
N ALA A 352 -0.73 0.04 -8.57
CA ALA A 352 -1.17 0.27 -7.19
C ALA A 352 -0.10 -0.10 -6.16
N TRP A 353 0.55 -1.25 -6.34
CA TRP A 353 1.55 -1.73 -5.40
C TRP A 353 2.89 -1.02 -5.53
N LEU A 354 3.26 -0.54 -6.73
CA LEU A 354 4.35 0.42 -6.90
C LEU A 354 4.08 1.72 -6.14
N HIS A 355 2.88 2.30 -6.31
CA HIS A 355 2.47 3.51 -5.60
C HIS A 355 2.56 3.33 -4.07
N SER A 356 2.11 2.19 -3.55
CA SER A 356 2.11 1.90 -2.10
C SER A 356 3.47 1.51 -1.50
N GLY A 357 4.50 1.30 -2.34
CA GLY A 357 5.82 0.82 -1.91
C GLY A 357 5.91 -0.69 -1.66
N LEU A 358 4.89 -1.48 -2.03
CA LEU A 358 4.91 -2.94 -1.96
C LEU A 358 5.71 -3.58 -3.10
N LEU A 359 5.91 -2.83 -4.19
CA LEU A 359 6.87 -3.13 -5.24
C LEU A 359 7.91 -2.02 -5.30
N THR A 360 9.17 -2.37 -5.57
CA THR A 360 10.22 -1.40 -5.89
C THR A 360 10.93 -1.81 -7.17
N LEU A 361 11.54 -0.85 -7.86
CA LEU A 361 12.43 -1.16 -8.98
C LEU A 361 13.66 -1.89 -8.43
N ALA A 362 13.97 -3.06 -9.01
CA ALA A 362 15.18 -3.79 -8.65
C ALA A 362 16.43 -2.93 -8.95
N PRO A 363 17.55 -3.11 -8.23
CA PRO A 363 18.76 -2.31 -8.43
C PRO A 363 19.31 -2.33 -9.87
N ASP A 364 19.05 -3.41 -10.61
CA ASP A 364 19.47 -3.56 -12.00
C ASP A 364 18.50 -2.93 -13.02
N GLY A 365 17.36 -2.42 -12.56
CA GLY A 365 16.32 -1.81 -13.37
C GLY A 365 15.59 -2.76 -14.32
N LYS A 366 15.66 -4.09 -14.12
CA LYS A 366 15.07 -5.08 -15.05
C LYS A 366 13.76 -5.70 -14.57
N SER A 367 13.52 -5.70 -13.27
CA SER A 367 12.32 -6.22 -12.63
C SER A 367 11.82 -5.26 -11.56
N TYR A 368 10.61 -5.52 -11.07
CA TYR A 368 10.23 -5.05 -9.74
C TYR A 368 10.49 -6.15 -8.72
N THR A 369 10.81 -5.77 -7.49
CA THR A 369 10.98 -6.67 -6.37
C THR A 369 9.83 -6.50 -5.37
N VAL A 370 9.27 -7.62 -4.93
CA VAL A 370 8.23 -7.65 -3.89
C VAL A 370 8.84 -7.29 -2.53
N MET A 371 8.31 -6.25 -1.87
CA MET A 371 8.85 -5.75 -0.60
C MET A 371 8.27 -6.44 0.63
N ARG A 372 7.14 -7.13 0.47
CA ARG A 372 6.45 -7.83 1.54
C ARG A 372 5.63 -8.98 0.97
N ASP A 373 5.38 -10.02 1.76
CA ASP A 373 4.56 -11.16 1.36
C ASP A 373 3.14 -10.73 0.89
N LEU A 374 2.72 -11.21 -0.28
CA LEU A 374 1.46 -10.84 -0.95
C LEU A 374 0.58 -12.07 -1.18
N VAL A 375 -0.72 -11.94 -0.90
CA VAL A 375 -1.66 -13.07 -0.93
C VAL A 375 -2.47 -13.10 -2.23
N PHE A 376 -2.54 -14.29 -2.82
CA PHE A 376 -3.30 -14.61 -4.02
C PHE A 376 -4.20 -15.82 -3.76
N GLY A 377 -5.41 -15.79 -4.34
CA GLY A 377 -6.34 -16.91 -4.25
C GLY A 377 -5.97 -18.14 -5.10
N SER A 378 -4.87 -18.09 -5.86
CA SER A 378 -4.36 -19.26 -6.60
C SER A 378 -2.93 -19.03 -7.11
N GLY A 379 -2.21 -20.12 -7.35
CA GLY A 379 -0.87 -20.09 -7.94
C GLY A 379 -0.87 -19.59 -9.38
N SER A 380 -1.94 -19.79 -10.13
CA SER A 380 -2.09 -19.20 -11.48
C SER A 380 -2.18 -17.67 -11.41
N ALA A 381 -2.89 -17.11 -10.43
CA ALA A 381 -2.97 -15.66 -10.25
C ALA A 381 -1.61 -15.06 -9.83
N ALA A 382 -0.91 -15.71 -8.89
CA ALA A 382 0.45 -15.33 -8.51
C ALA A 382 1.42 -15.40 -9.70
N ALA A 383 1.39 -16.50 -10.47
CA ALA A 383 2.23 -16.67 -11.66
C ALA A 383 1.98 -15.59 -12.71
N GLN A 384 0.71 -15.32 -13.01
CA GLN A 384 0.31 -14.29 -13.95
C GLN A 384 0.76 -12.91 -13.47
N PHE A 385 0.67 -12.63 -12.17
CA PHE A 385 1.14 -11.39 -11.57
C PHE A 385 2.65 -11.21 -11.71
N CYS A 386 3.47 -12.24 -11.47
CA CYS A 386 4.93 -12.18 -11.66
C CYS A 386 5.32 -12.07 -13.14
N CYS A 387 4.74 -12.91 -14.00
CA CYS A 387 5.12 -13.02 -15.41
C CYS A 387 4.53 -11.91 -16.29
N GLY A 388 3.44 -11.28 -15.86
CA GLY A 388 2.68 -10.31 -16.66
C GLY A 388 2.01 -10.95 -17.88
N SER A 389 1.66 -12.24 -17.86
CA SER A 389 1.02 -12.90 -19.01
C SER A 389 0.23 -14.14 -18.58
N LYS A 390 -0.85 -14.49 -19.30
CA LYS A 390 -1.65 -15.71 -19.05
C LYS A 390 -0.95 -17.00 -19.47
N GLY A 391 0.12 -16.92 -20.25
CA GLY A 391 0.83 -18.08 -20.79
C GLY A 391 1.61 -18.90 -19.75
N ARG A 392 1.79 -18.35 -18.54
CA ARG A 392 2.39 -19.05 -17.40
C ARG A 392 1.41 -19.03 -16.23
N GLY A 393 0.89 -20.21 -15.92
CA GLY A 393 -0.04 -20.43 -14.80
C GLY A 393 0.59 -21.36 -13.76
N LEU A 394 -0.26 -22.13 -13.08
CA LEU A 394 0.16 -23.04 -12.01
C LEU A 394 1.32 -23.98 -12.38
N ALA A 395 1.37 -24.49 -13.62
CA ALA A 395 2.42 -25.39 -14.08
C ALA A 395 3.82 -24.75 -14.18
N GLY A 396 3.94 -23.42 -14.02
CA GLY A 396 5.22 -22.73 -13.95
C GLY A 396 5.91 -22.84 -12.58
N TRP A 397 5.17 -23.22 -11.54
CA TRP A 397 5.69 -23.41 -10.19
C TRP A 397 6.29 -24.80 -10.01
N GLN A 398 7.48 -24.87 -9.43
CA GLN A 398 8.17 -26.11 -9.09
C GLN A 398 8.39 -26.16 -7.57
N PRO A 399 8.03 -27.27 -6.89
CA PRO A 399 8.29 -27.38 -5.46
C PRO A 399 9.79 -27.36 -5.21
N ILE A 400 10.20 -26.61 -4.17
CA ILE A 400 11.58 -26.64 -3.70
C ILE A 400 11.72 -27.87 -2.80
N ASP A 401 12.58 -28.80 -3.20
CA ASP A 401 12.87 -29.99 -2.40
C ASP A 401 13.56 -29.57 -1.08
N PRO A 402 12.94 -29.82 0.10
CA PRO A 402 13.52 -29.46 1.38
C PRO A 402 14.78 -30.26 1.71
N ASP A 403 14.97 -31.44 1.10
CA ASP A 403 16.04 -32.38 1.45
C ASP A 403 17.09 -32.56 0.31
N GLY A 404 16.82 -32.08 -0.90
CA GLY A 404 17.50 -32.62 -2.10
C GLY A 404 18.01 -31.64 -3.17
N GLY A 405 17.97 -30.32 -3.00
CA GLY A 405 18.36 -29.44 -4.12
C GLY A 405 18.54 -27.96 -3.84
N TYR A 406 19.21 -27.60 -2.74
CA TYR A 406 19.54 -26.21 -2.48
C TYR A 406 20.69 -25.73 -3.39
N ASP A 407 20.42 -24.66 -4.16
CA ASP A 407 21.41 -23.60 -4.23
C ASP A 407 21.67 -23.20 -2.76
N PRO A 408 22.92 -23.22 -2.25
CA PRO A 408 23.22 -22.90 -0.86
C PRO A 408 22.61 -21.56 -0.39
N ASP A 409 22.23 -20.67 -1.32
CA ASP A 409 21.59 -19.39 -1.05
C ASP A 409 20.04 -19.44 -1.00
N THR A 410 19.39 -20.53 -1.43
CA THR A 410 17.92 -20.66 -1.42
C THR A 410 17.31 -20.54 -0.02
N PRO A 411 17.88 -21.11 1.07
CA PRO A 411 17.37 -20.84 2.41
C PRO A 411 17.42 -19.35 2.76
N VAL A 412 18.49 -18.64 2.35
CA VAL A 412 18.64 -17.19 2.54
C VAL A 412 17.55 -16.43 1.78
N LEU A 413 17.23 -16.84 0.55
CA LEU A 413 16.19 -16.22 -0.28
C LEU A 413 14.76 -16.45 0.27
N ILE A 414 14.49 -17.62 0.85
CA ILE A 414 13.19 -17.96 1.45
C ILE A 414 12.95 -17.16 2.73
N VAL A 415 14.02 -16.94 3.50
CA VAL A 415 13.92 -16.35 4.83
C VAL A 415 14.14 -14.83 4.83
N SER A 416 14.77 -14.27 3.78
CA SER A 416 14.83 -12.81 3.50
C SER A 416 13.46 -12.17 3.29
#